data_AF-A0A2D6X5Y5-F1
#
_entry.id   AF-A0A2D6X5Y5-F1
#
_cell.length_a   1.000
_cell.length_b   1.000
_cell.length_c   1.000
_cell.angle_alpha   90.00
_cell.angle_beta   90.00
_cell.angle_gamma   90.00
#
_symmetry.space_group_name_H-M   'P 1'
#
loop_
_entity.id
_entity.type
_entity.pdbx_description
1 polymer ?
#
loop_
_entity_poly.entity_id
_entity_poly.type
_entity_poly.pdbx_seq_one_letter_code
_entity_poly.pdbx_strand_id
1 'polypeptide(L)'
;MLFQALDDKERCVAIYLDGKITDELPDDLTRTWKYSEFLKDRDIEYAKIYCGGKSLADVCPENLKEEWQAISNRMMAYHRSFMEAKVSLRHNCFFDLVPERYLLVYYDLRNQITEHVFDTFEKPENYDLILGMTKVVAQIKHQGLNINLGGVTITPKLRDFLKKNDPASAYINYNIYGTKTGRLSTMNGSFPILTMKKDLRNVIKPTNDCFLELDFNAAELRTVLALNGQEQPSMDLHEWNVKNIYRGLGTREEAKKRVFA
;
A
#
# COMPACT_ATOMS: atom_id res chain seq x y z
N MET A 1 18.04 -12.68 -13.33
CA MET A 1 18.81 -11.42 -13.32
C MET A 1 18.17 -10.41 -12.36
N LEU A 2 19.00 -9.58 -11.71
CA LEU A 2 18.53 -8.45 -10.90
C LEU A 2 18.24 -7.26 -11.82
N PHE A 3 17.12 -6.56 -11.57
CA PHE A 3 16.75 -5.36 -12.30
C PHE A 3 16.05 -4.36 -11.38
N GLN A 4 15.82 -3.13 -11.86
CA GLN A 4 14.96 -2.16 -11.17
C GLN A 4 13.82 -1.69 -12.05
N ALA A 5 12.59 -1.80 -11.56
CA ALA A 5 11.47 -1.07 -12.13
C ALA A 5 11.64 0.44 -11.89
N LEU A 6 11.49 1.22 -12.96
CA LEU A 6 11.65 2.68 -12.90
C LEU A 6 10.40 3.39 -12.37
N ASP A 7 9.23 2.84 -12.63
CA ASP A 7 7.93 3.36 -12.21
C ASP A 7 7.05 2.21 -11.67
N ASP A 8 5.94 2.56 -11.03
CA ASP A 8 4.94 1.59 -10.55
C ASP A 8 3.61 1.64 -11.30
N LYS A 9 3.43 2.61 -12.21
CA LYS A 9 2.26 2.70 -13.09
C LYS A 9 2.30 1.64 -14.20
N GLU A 10 1.16 0.98 -14.44
CA GLU A 10 0.98 -0.04 -15.51
C GLU A 10 1.48 0.42 -16.89
N ARG A 11 1.17 1.65 -17.29
CA ARG A 11 1.58 2.22 -18.59
C ARG A 11 3.02 2.71 -18.67
N CYS A 12 3.75 2.76 -17.56
CA CYS A 12 5.11 3.28 -17.49
C CYS A 12 6.08 2.11 -17.33
N VAL A 13 6.19 1.32 -18.40
CA VAL A 13 7.04 0.13 -18.45
C VAL A 13 8.44 0.55 -18.83
N ALA A 14 9.33 0.60 -17.85
CA ALA A 14 10.77 0.72 -18.08
C ALA A 14 11.51 0.07 -16.91
N ILE A 15 12.59 -0.63 -17.25
CA ILE A 15 13.49 -1.27 -16.30
C ILE A 15 14.92 -0.79 -16.52
N TYR A 16 15.68 -0.77 -15.44
CA TYR A 16 17.13 -0.68 -15.46
C TYR A 16 17.70 -2.10 -15.38
N LEU A 17 18.51 -2.46 -16.36
CA LEU A 17 19.18 -3.75 -16.49
C LEU A 17 20.59 -3.52 -17.08
N ASP A 18 21.62 -4.00 -16.39
CA ASP A 18 23.02 -4.00 -16.84
C ASP A 18 23.51 -2.68 -17.46
N GLY A 19 23.30 -1.57 -16.74
CA GLY A 19 23.76 -0.24 -17.16
C GLY A 19 22.94 0.39 -18.27
N LYS A 20 21.77 -0.17 -18.61
CA LYS A 20 20.86 0.36 -19.64
C LYS A 20 19.44 0.49 -19.11
N ILE A 21 18.70 1.42 -19.68
CA ILE A 21 17.25 1.54 -19.48
C ILE A 21 16.57 1.00 -20.73
N THR A 22 15.61 0.11 -20.55
CA THR A 22 14.83 -0.50 -21.63
C THR A 22 13.39 -0.72 -21.19
N ASP A 23 12.47 -0.71 -22.14
CA ASP A 23 11.08 -1.12 -22.00
C ASP A 23 10.88 -2.62 -22.27
N GLU A 24 11.90 -3.32 -22.74
CA GLU A 24 11.90 -4.78 -22.91
C GLU A 24 11.98 -5.48 -21.55
N LEU A 25 11.18 -6.54 -21.38
CA LEU A 25 11.12 -7.33 -20.16
C LEU A 25 11.59 -8.78 -20.42
N PRO A 26 12.91 -9.07 -20.33
CA PRO A 26 13.45 -10.41 -20.51
C PRO A 26 12.74 -11.46 -19.63
N ASP A 27 12.74 -12.72 -20.07
CA ASP A 27 12.08 -13.81 -19.35
C ASP A 27 12.89 -14.31 -18.15
N ASP A 28 14.19 -14.01 -18.10
CA ASP A 28 15.12 -14.42 -17.05
C ASP A 28 15.28 -13.40 -15.92
N LEU A 29 14.37 -12.41 -15.84
CA LEU A 29 14.26 -11.51 -14.69
C LEU A 29 13.79 -12.28 -13.46
N THR A 30 14.58 -12.25 -12.38
CA THR A 30 14.31 -13.07 -11.19
C THR A 30 14.12 -12.25 -9.92
N ARG A 31 14.73 -11.07 -9.82
CA ARG A 31 14.78 -10.30 -8.58
C ARG A 31 14.71 -8.80 -8.83
N THR A 32 14.06 -8.06 -7.93
CA THR A 32 14.07 -6.59 -7.93
C THR A 32 13.80 -6.04 -6.52
N TRP A 33 13.83 -4.72 -6.35
CA TRP A 33 13.58 -4.09 -5.06
C TRP A 33 12.12 -4.21 -4.60
N LYS A 34 11.16 -3.85 -5.45
CA LYS A 34 9.73 -3.72 -5.09
C LYS A 34 8.84 -4.12 -6.27
N TYR A 35 7.67 -4.68 -5.96
CA TYR A 35 6.60 -4.97 -6.92
C TYR A 35 6.12 -3.72 -7.69
N SER A 36 5.89 -3.91 -8.99
CA SER A 36 5.22 -3.01 -9.91
C SER A 36 4.16 -3.78 -10.69
N GLU A 37 3.06 -3.14 -11.10
CA GLU A 37 1.92 -3.84 -11.70
C GLU A 37 2.23 -4.54 -13.02
N PHE A 38 3.13 -3.98 -13.84
CA PHE A 38 3.54 -4.62 -15.10
C PHE A 38 4.35 -5.92 -14.91
N LEU A 39 4.74 -6.25 -13.66
CA LEU A 39 5.38 -7.51 -13.29
C LEU A 39 4.37 -8.57 -12.82
N LYS A 40 3.07 -8.31 -12.98
CA LYS A 40 2.02 -9.27 -12.64
C LYS A 40 2.28 -10.60 -13.37
N ASP A 41 2.01 -11.70 -12.67
CA ASP A 41 2.14 -13.08 -13.16
C ASP A 41 3.57 -13.55 -13.50
N ARG A 42 4.60 -12.74 -13.19
CA ARG A 42 6.01 -13.15 -13.26
C ARG A 42 6.51 -13.69 -11.92
N ASP A 43 7.39 -14.68 -11.97
CA ASP A 43 8.06 -15.25 -10.80
C ASP A 43 9.29 -14.42 -10.44
N ILE A 44 9.06 -13.34 -9.69
CA ILE A 44 10.10 -12.38 -9.27
C ILE A 44 10.10 -12.24 -7.75
N GLU A 45 11.29 -12.24 -7.17
CA GLU A 45 11.50 -11.95 -5.75
C GLU A 45 11.72 -10.45 -5.48
N TYR A 46 11.23 -9.97 -4.33
CA TYR A 46 11.22 -8.55 -3.96
C TYR A 46 11.97 -8.30 -2.66
N ALA A 47 13.13 -7.66 -2.75
CA ALA A 47 14.01 -7.38 -1.60
C ALA A 47 13.31 -6.55 -0.49
N LYS A 48 12.37 -5.67 -0.85
CA LYS A 48 11.61 -4.89 0.13
C LYS A 48 10.82 -5.77 1.11
N ILE A 49 10.40 -6.97 0.69
CA ILE A 49 9.72 -7.93 1.56
C ILE A 49 10.72 -8.59 2.52
N TYR A 50 11.91 -8.95 2.01
CA TYR A 50 13.00 -9.54 2.81
C TYR A 50 13.37 -8.66 4.00
N CYS A 51 13.46 -7.34 3.80
CA CYS A 51 13.80 -6.40 4.85
C CYS A 51 12.60 -5.85 5.65
N GLY A 52 11.43 -6.48 5.57
CA GLY A 52 10.25 -6.10 6.35
C GLY A 52 9.71 -4.71 6.02
N GLY A 53 9.84 -4.26 4.77
CA GLY A 53 9.30 -2.99 4.30
C GLY A 53 10.19 -1.76 4.55
N LYS A 54 11.38 -1.94 5.12
CA LYS A 54 12.38 -0.88 5.32
C LYS A 54 12.69 -0.13 4.01
N SER A 55 13.08 1.14 4.13
CA SER A 55 13.51 1.93 2.98
C SER A 55 14.93 1.54 2.56
N LEU A 56 15.32 1.88 1.32
CA LEU A 56 16.69 1.69 0.84
C LEU A 56 17.73 2.36 1.74
N ALA A 57 17.40 3.52 2.34
CA ALA A 57 18.29 4.21 3.26
C ALA A 57 18.50 3.45 4.58
N ASP A 58 17.44 2.77 5.09
CA ASP A 58 17.50 2.02 6.35
C ASP A 58 18.33 0.74 6.26
N VAL A 59 18.50 0.21 5.03
CA VAL A 59 19.24 -1.04 4.74
C VAL A 59 20.46 -0.80 3.87
N CYS A 60 20.84 0.46 3.65
CA CYS A 60 21.99 0.81 2.84
C CYS A 60 23.28 0.39 3.56
N PRO A 61 24.17 -0.39 2.94
CA PRO A 61 25.44 -0.77 3.54
C PRO A 61 26.33 0.46 3.74
N GLU A 62 27.17 0.43 4.77
CA GLU A 62 27.91 1.61 5.25
C GLU A 62 28.73 2.28 4.14
N ASN A 63 29.36 1.48 3.27
CA ASN A 63 30.19 1.97 2.17
C ASN A 63 29.41 2.70 1.07
N LEU A 64 28.09 2.55 0.99
CA LEU A 64 27.24 3.19 -0.03
C LEU A 64 26.40 4.34 0.53
N LYS A 65 26.43 4.59 1.85
CA LYS A 65 25.53 5.56 2.50
C LYS A 65 25.71 6.98 2.00
N GLU A 66 26.95 7.46 1.88
CA GLU A 66 27.23 8.83 1.44
C GLU A 66 26.77 9.05 -0.01
N GLU A 67 27.11 8.13 -0.91
CA GLU A 67 26.69 8.18 -2.31
C GLU A 67 25.18 8.09 -2.45
N TRP A 68 24.54 7.18 -1.69
CA TRP A 68 23.10 6.99 -1.69
C TRP A 68 22.37 8.24 -1.21
N GLN A 69 22.88 8.88 -0.15
CA GLN A 69 22.32 10.11 0.38
C GLN A 69 22.42 11.25 -0.64
N ALA A 70 23.60 11.44 -1.25
CA ALA A 70 23.83 12.47 -2.25
C ALA A 70 22.91 12.31 -3.47
N ILE A 71 22.84 11.10 -4.03
CA ILE A 71 22.03 10.84 -5.21
C ILE A 71 20.53 10.91 -4.90
N SER A 72 20.10 10.45 -3.73
CA SER A 72 18.70 10.53 -3.28
C SER A 72 18.25 11.97 -3.03
N ASN A 73 19.13 12.82 -2.50
CA ASN A 73 18.85 14.25 -2.34
C ASN A 73 18.59 14.93 -3.68
N ARG A 74 19.36 14.56 -4.71
CA ARG A 74 19.12 15.04 -6.07
C ARG A 74 17.80 14.51 -6.65
N MET A 75 17.41 13.26 -6.34
CA MET A 75 16.11 12.69 -6.73
C MET A 75 14.95 13.52 -6.15
N MET A 76 15.06 13.86 -4.86
CA MET A 76 14.07 14.71 -4.19
C MET A 76 14.02 16.12 -4.79
N ALA A 77 15.15 16.67 -5.23
CA ALA A 77 15.18 17.96 -5.91
C ALA A 77 14.42 17.93 -7.25
N TYR A 78 14.59 16.87 -8.06
CA TYR A 78 13.77 16.67 -9.28
C TYR A 78 12.28 16.57 -8.94
N HIS A 79 11.92 15.78 -7.93
CA HIS A 79 10.52 15.65 -7.54
C HIS A 79 9.91 17.01 -7.12
N ARG A 80 10.64 17.80 -6.33
CA ARG A 80 10.21 19.15 -5.92
C ARG A 80 10.07 20.08 -7.12
N SER A 81 11.02 20.08 -8.06
CA SER A 81 10.91 20.95 -9.23
C SER A 81 9.68 20.63 -10.09
N PHE A 82 9.32 19.35 -10.24
CA PHE A 82 8.11 18.95 -10.94
C PHE A 82 6.83 19.40 -10.23
N MET A 83 6.79 19.29 -8.90
CA MET A 83 5.66 19.77 -8.10
C MET A 83 5.48 21.29 -8.21
N GLU A 84 6.56 22.07 -8.12
CA GLU A 84 6.53 23.53 -8.29
C GLU A 84 6.12 23.94 -9.72
N ALA A 85 6.58 23.19 -10.73
CA ALA A 85 6.19 23.37 -12.12
C ALA A 85 4.77 22.85 -12.44
N LYS A 86 4.06 22.29 -11.46
CA LYS A 86 2.72 21.68 -11.61
C LYS A 86 2.68 20.56 -12.65
N VAL A 87 3.78 19.85 -12.84
CA VAL A 87 3.86 18.67 -13.70
C VAL A 87 3.20 17.49 -13.00
N SER A 88 2.14 16.94 -13.59
CA SER A 88 1.43 15.80 -13.01
C SER A 88 2.19 14.49 -13.25
N LEU A 89 2.76 13.92 -12.19
CA LEU A 89 3.40 12.59 -12.20
C LEU A 89 2.40 11.42 -12.30
N ARG A 90 1.10 11.72 -12.25
CA ARG A 90 0.05 10.77 -12.58
C ARG A 90 -0.03 10.56 -14.08
N HIS A 91 0.13 11.64 -14.87
CA HIS A 91 0.00 11.62 -16.33
C HIS A 91 1.30 11.33 -17.09
N ASN A 92 2.44 11.59 -16.46
CA ASN A 92 3.76 11.40 -17.05
C ASN A 92 4.50 10.24 -16.37
N CYS A 93 5.34 9.53 -17.12
CA CYS A 93 6.28 8.57 -16.54
C CYS A 93 7.44 9.33 -15.93
N PHE A 94 7.85 8.98 -14.72
CA PHE A 94 8.84 9.77 -13.99
C PHE A 94 10.20 9.80 -14.71
N PHE A 95 10.57 8.67 -15.31
CA PHE A 95 11.84 8.51 -16.00
C PHE A 95 11.97 9.35 -17.29
N ASP A 96 10.87 9.73 -17.93
CA ASP A 96 10.89 10.62 -19.10
C ASP A 96 11.26 12.07 -18.73
N LEU A 97 11.04 12.44 -17.46
CA LEU A 97 11.23 13.80 -16.98
C LEU A 97 12.64 14.03 -16.41
N VAL A 98 13.38 12.96 -16.15
CA VAL A 98 14.67 12.98 -15.45
C VAL A 98 15.80 12.59 -16.40
N PRO A 99 16.95 13.28 -16.38
CA PRO A 99 18.06 12.93 -17.26
C PRO A 99 18.50 11.48 -17.12
N GLU A 100 18.56 10.76 -18.25
CA GLU A 100 18.91 9.34 -18.30
C GLU A 100 20.24 9.03 -17.61
N ARG A 101 21.28 9.82 -17.86
CA ARG A 101 22.60 9.66 -17.21
C ARG A 101 22.52 9.64 -15.68
N TYR A 102 21.60 10.41 -15.11
CA TYR A 102 21.40 10.42 -13.67
C TYR A 102 20.64 9.16 -13.21
N LEU A 103 19.62 8.73 -13.97
CA LEU A 103 18.86 7.52 -13.67
C LEU A 103 19.76 6.28 -13.69
N LEU A 104 20.67 6.16 -14.66
CA LEU A 104 21.61 5.05 -14.75
C LEU A 104 22.43 4.88 -13.46
N VAL A 105 23.01 5.96 -12.94
CA VAL A 105 23.78 5.93 -11.69
C VAL A 105 22.88 5.65 -10.48
N TYR A 106 21.67 6.24 -10.46
CA TYR A 106 20.71 6.02 -9.37
C TYR A 106 20.27 4.57 -9.26
N TYR A 107 19.92 3.94 -10.38
CA TYR A 107 19.46 2.55 -10.38
C TYR A 107 20.59 1.55 -10.24
N ASP A 108 21.82 1.87 -10.68
CA ASP A 108 23.01 1.08 -10.37
C ASP A 108 23.24 0.98 -8.86
N LEU A 109 23.27 2.13 -8.17
CA LEU A 109 23.45 2.16 -6.72
C LEU A 109 22.29 1.46 -5.98
N ARG A 110 21.06 1.62 -6.48
CA ARG A 110 19.90 0.91 -5.97
C ARG A 110 20.00 -0.61 -6.18
N ASN A 111 20.59 -1.07 -7.29
CA ASN A 111 20.89 -2.49 -7.51
C ASN A 111 21.85 -3.02 -6.46
N GLN A 112 22.96 -2.32 -6.21
CA GLN A 112 23.94 -2.73 -5.19
C GLN A 112 23.32 -2.86 -3.79
N ILE A 113 22.45 -1.93 -3.39
CA ILE A 113 21.71 -2.03 -2.11
C ILE A 113 20.70 -3.19 -2.14
N THR A 114 20.05 -3.43 -3.28
CA THR A 114 19.09 -4.53 -3.44
C THR A 114 19.78 -5.89 -3.33
N GLU A 115 20.92 -6.05 -3.99
CA GLU A 115 21.83 -7.20 -3.87
C GLU A 115 22.23 -7.42 -2.41
N HIS A 116 22.72 -6.38 -1.73
CA HIS A 116 23.07 -6.45 -0.32
C HIS A 116 21.92 -6.99 0.54
N VAL A 117 20.67 -6.61 0.26
CA VAL A 117 19.52 -7.13 1.00
C VAL A 117 19.28 -8.62 0.73
N PHE A 118 19.37 -9.06 -0.53
CA PHE A 118 19.25 -10.49 -0.85
C PHE A 118 20.35 -11.34 -0.24
N ASP A 119 21.56 -10.78 -0.08
CA ASP A 119 22.71 -11.49 0.47
C ASP A 119 22.70 -11.55 2.00
N THR A 120 22.06 -10.59 2.68
CA THR A 120 22.14 -10.44 4.14
C THR A 120 20.84 -10.70 4.90
N PHE A 121 19.69 -10.60 4.25
CA PHE A 121 18.40 -10.85 4.89
C PHE A 121 17.86 -12.21 4.50
N GLU A 122 17.35 -12.94 5.48
CA GLU A 122 16.66 -14.20 5.22
C GLU A 122 15.28 -13.96 4.62
N LYS A 123 14.85 -14.86 3.74
CA LYS A 123 13.50 -14.84 3.18
C LYS A 123 12.49 -15.13 4.31
N PRO A 124 11.52 -14.23 4.57
CA PRO A 124 10.58 -14.44 5.66
C PRO A 124 9.62 -15.61 5.36
N GLU A 125 9.24 -16.38 6.38
CA GLU A 125 8.34 -17.54 6.23
C GLU A 125 6.98 -17.16 5.61
N ASN A 126 6.49 -15.96 5.90
CA ASN A 126 5.23 -15.43 5.39
C ASN A 126 5.40 -14.59 4.11
N TYR A 127 6.49 -14.78 3.35
CA TYR A 127 6.81 -14.03 2.13
C TYR A 127 5.62 -14.01 1.14
N ASP A 128 5.04 -15.17 0.85
CA ASP A 128 3.96 -15.29 -0.14
C ASP A 128 2.69 -14.56 0.29
N LEU A 129 2.39 -14.56 1.60
CA LEU A 129 1.28 -13.80 2.16
C LEU A 129 1.51 -12.29 1.97
N ILE A 130 2.71 -11.80 2.28
CA ILE A 130 3.07 -10.38 2.12
C ILE A 130 3.06 -9.98 0.64
N LEU A 131 3.55 -10.85 -0.25
CA LEU A 131 3.50 -10.64 -1.69
C LEU A 131 2.06 -10.58 -2.19
N GLY A 132 1.19 -11.51 -1.76
CA GLY A 132 -0.23 -11.49 -2.08
C GLY A 132 -0.90 -10.18 -1.66
N MET A 133 -0.67 -9.74 -0.42
CA MET A 133 -1.16 -8.43 0.06
C MET A 133 -0.60 -7.27 -0.77
N THR A 134 0.69 -7.29 -1.09
CA THR A 134 1.36 -6.25 -1.90
C THR A 134 0.71 -6.11 -3.28
N LYS A 135 0.39 -7.23 -3.93
CA LYS A 135 -0.29 -7.27 -5.23
C LYS A 135 -1.69 -6.65 -5.15
N VAL A 136 -2.47 -7.01 -4.12
CA VAL A 136 -3.83 -6.48 -3.92
C VAL A 136 -3.80 -4.98 -3.66
N VAL A 137 -2.94 -4.49 -2.76
CA VAL A 137 -2.90 -3.05 -2.44
C VAL A 137 -2.35 -2.22 -3.60
N ALA A 138 -1.47 -2.77 -4.44
CA ALA A 138 -1.02 -2.12 -5.67
C ALA A 138 -2.22 -1.92 -6.60
N GLN A 139 -2.99 -2.98 -6.89
CA GLN A 139 -4.19 -2.88 -7.72
C GLN A 139 -5.19 -1.83 -7.22
N ILE A 140 -5.39 -1.75 -5.90
CA ILE A 140 -6.28 -0.73 -5.31
C ILE A 140 -5.72 0.69 -5.51
N LYS A 141 -4.40 0.88 -5.39
CA LYS A 141 -3.74 2.19 -5.56
C LYS A 141 -3.99 2.79 -6.94
N HIS A 142 -4.04 1.97 -7.98
CA HIS A 142 -4.23 2.44 -9.36
C HIS A 142 -5.71 2.63 -9.73
N GLN A 143 -6.65 2.28 -8.85
CA GLN A 143 -8.08 2.53 -9.02
C GLN A 143 -8.49 3.90 -8.43
N GLY A 144 -8.97 4.78 -9.30
CA GLY A 144 -9.54 6.07 -8.87
C GLY A 144 -10.90 5.89 -8.19
N LEU A 145 -11.17 6.73 -7.18
CA LEU A 145 -12.48 6.75 -6.52
C LEU A 145 -13.48 7.61 -7.31
N ASN A 146 -14.70 7.11 -7.45
CA ASN A 146 -15.82 7.89 -7.96
C ASN A 146 -16.39 8.76 -6.83
N ILE A 147 -15.97 10.02 -6.78
CA ILE A 147 -16.44 11.02 -5.82
C ILE A 147 -17.43 11.96 -6.52
N ASN A 148 -18.67 11.97 -6.05
CA ASN A 148 -19.74 12.81 -6.59
C ASN A 148 -20.40 13.65 -5.49
N LEU A 149 -20.40 14.97 -5.68
CA LEU A 149 -20.98 15.95 -4.76
C LEU A 149 -22.42 16.37 -5.15
N GLY A 150 -22.93 15.88 -6.28
CA GLY A 150 -24.29 16.13 -6.74
C GLY A 150 -25.32 15.69 -5.70
N GLY A 151 -26.19 16.63 -5.30
CA GLY A 151 -27.23 16.38 -4.30
C GLY A 151 -26.72 16.25 -2.86
N VAL A 152 -25.43 16.51 -2.59
CA VAL A 152 -24.87 16.49 -1.23
C VAL A 152 -24.88 17.90 -0.65
N THR A 153 -25.51 18.07 0.51
CA THR A 153 -25.49 19.35 1.24
C THR A 153 -24.06 19.69 1.66
N ILE A 154 -23.55 20.83 1.18
CA ILE A 154 -22.21 21.31 1.52
C ILE A 154 -22.17 21.83 2.96
N THR A 155 -21.74 20.97 3.87
CA THR A 155 -21.47 21.34 5.27
C THR A 155 -20.04 21.89 5.43
N PRO A 156 -19.74 22.66 6.49
CA PRO A 156 -18.36 23.08 6.79
C PRO A 156 -17.39 21.90 6.88
N LYS A 157 -17.82 20.78 7.49
CA LYS A 157 -17.04 19.54 7.59
C LYS A 157 -16.70 18.96 6.21
N LEU A 158 -17.67 18.91 5.31
CA LEU A 158 -17.45 18.42 3.95
C LEU A 158 -16.51 19.36 3.18
N ARG A 159 -16.65 20.68 3.33
CA ARG A 159 -15.74 21.65 2.71
C ARG A 159 -14.29 21.44 3.16
N ASP A 160 -14.07 21.27 4.46
CA ASP A 160 -12.73 21.03 5.01
C ASP A 160 -12.16 19.68 4.57
N PHE A 161 -13.01 18.67 4.42
CA PHE A 161 -12.64 17.37 3.86
C PHE A 161 -12.16 17.50 2.41
N LEU A 162 -12.92 18.21 1.56
CA LEU A 162 -12.60 18.39 0.13
C LEU A 162 -11.36 19.26 -0.10
N LYS A 163 -11.08 20.23 0.77
CA LYS A 163 -9.82 21.01 0.72
C LYS A 163 -8.58 20.15 0.92
N LYS A 164 -8.70 19.10 1.74
CA LYS A 164 -7.59 18.19 2.06
C LYS A 164 -7.51 16.99 1.11
N ASN A 165 -8.60 16.67 0.43
CA ASN A 165 -8.74 15.50 -0.42
C ASN A 165 -9.38 15.93 -1.73
N ASP A 166 -8.54 16.15 -2.74
CA ASP A 166 -8.99 16.53 -4.06
C ASP A 166 -9.81 15.38 -4.70
N PRO A 167 -11.11 15.58 -4.98
CA PRO A 167 -11.95 14.56 -5.60
C PRO A 167 -11.44 14.09 -6.97
N ALA A 168 -10.83 14.98 -7.76
CA ALA A 168 -10.38 14.66 -9.11
C ALA A 168 -9.18 13.68 -9.11
N SER A 169 -8.45 13.64 -8.00
CA SER A 169 -7.28 12.80 -7.81
C SER A 169 -7.41 11.86 -6.62
N ALA A 170 -8.63 11.51 -6.20
CA ALA A 170 -8.86 10.61 -5.08
C ALA A 170 -8.51 9.15 -5.45
N TYR A 171 -7.57 8.56 -4.70
CA TYR A 171 -7.20 7.13 -4.75
C TYR A 171 -6.83 6.65 -3.34
N ILE A 172 -6.84 5.33 -3.15
CA ILE A 172 -6.50 4.71 -1.86
C ILE A 172 -5.14 4.05 -1.97
N ASN A 173 -4.17 4.47 -1.15
CA ASN A 173 -2.84 3.89 -1.09
C ASN A 173 -2.60 3.31 0.30
N TYR A 174 -2.72 1.99 0.42
CA TYR A 174 -2.53 1.28 1.68
C TYR A 174 -1.05 1.09 2.02
N ASN A 175 -0.75 1.15 3.31
CA ASN A 175 0.54 0.80 3.89
C ASN A 175 0.42 -0.54 4.62
N ILE A 176 1.06 -1.58 4.06
CA ILE A 176 1.10 -2.93 4.64
C ILE A 176 2.08 -3.04 5.82
N TYR A 177 3.02 -2.10 5.94
CA TYR A 177 4.02 -2.06 7.01
C TYR A 177 3.71 -0.97 8.05
N GLY A 178 2.51 -0.40 8.01
CA GLY A 178 2.17 0.79 8.79
C GLY A 178 1.80 0.53 10.25
N THR A 179 1.59 -0.74 10.64
CA THR A 179 1.21 -1.10 12.01
C THR A 179 1.99 -2.32 12.47
N LYS A 180 2.27 -2.40 13.79
CA LYS A 180 2.94 -3.55 14.39
C LYS A 180 2.09 -4.83 14.38
N THR A 181 0.77 -4.69 14.29
CA THR A 181 -0.20 -5.80 14.32
C THR A 181 -0.53 -6.36 12.94
N GLY A 182 0.08 -5.84 11.87
CA GLY A 182 -0.18 -6.27 10.48
C GLY A 182 -1.48 -5.71 9.87
N ARG A 183 -2.20 -4.82 10.57
CA ARG A 183 -3.34 -4.11 10.00
C ARG A 183 -2.88 -3.13 8.93
N LEU A 184 -3.65 -3.03 7.85
CA LEU A 184 -3.47 -1.99 6.86
C LEU A 184 -3.73 -0.61 7.47
N SER A 185 -2.89 0.35 7.10
CA SER A 185 -3.16 1.77 7.28
C SER A 185 -3.11 2.48 5.91
N THR A 186 -3.35 3.78 5.86
CA THR A 186 -3.23 4.57 4.62
C THR A 186 -1.93 5.37 4.63
N MET A 187 -1.26 5.47 3.48
CA MET A 187 -0.11 6.36 3.28
C MET A 187 -0.53 7.83 3.38
N ASN A 188 0.41 8.72 3.72
CA ASN A 188 0.17 10.17 3.70
C ASN A 188 -0.24 10.61 2.28
N GLY A 189 -1.26 11.47 2.19
CA GLY A 189 -1.82 11.93 0.91
C GLY A 189 -2.79 10.95 0.23
N SER A 190 -2.99 9.75 0.79
CA SER A 190 -4.06 8.84 0.36
C SER A 190 -5.42 9.36 0.78
N PHE A 191 -6.47 9.01 0.01
CA PHE A 191 -7.84 9.19 0.44
C PHE A 191 -8.10 8.40 1.75
N PRO A 192 -8.67 9.02 2.80
CA PRO A 192 -8.72 8.48 4.15
C PRO A 192 -9.89 7.48 4.34
N ILE A 193 -9.97 6.44 3.51
CA ILE A 193 -11.13 5.53 3.48
C ILE A 193 -11.38 4.82 4.81
N LEU A 194 -10.31 4.47 5.55
CA LEU A 194 -10.40 3.75 6.82
C LEU A 194 -10.85 4.62 7.99
N THR A 195 -10.62 5.94 7.92
CA THR A 195 -10.91 6.89 9.02
C THR A 195 -12.04 7.85 8.66
N MET A 196 -12.68 7.65 7.51
CA MET A 196 -13.76 8.50 7.01
C MET A 196 -15.01 8.40 7.91
N LYS A 197 -15.49 9.56 8.35
CA LYS A 197 -16.71 9.67 9.16
C LYS A 197 -17.94 9.28 8.35
N LYS A 198 -18.90 8.62 9.00
CA LYS A 198 -20.11 8.06 8.36
C LYS A 198 -20.92 9.11 7.60
N ASP A 199 -21.03 10.33 8.13
CA ASP A 199 -21.75 11.46 7.53
C ASP A 199 -21.12 11.97 6.22
N LEU A 200 -19.85 11.66 5.98
CA LEU A 200 -19.13 12.08 4.77
C LEU A 200 -19.13 10.99 3.69
N ARG A 201 -19.43 9.73 4.01
CA ARG A 201 -19.30 8.59 3.07
C ARG A 201 -20.24 8.68 1.87
N ASN A 202 -21.30 9.48 1.95
CA ASN A 202 -22.30 9.66 0.90
C ASN A 202 -21.76 10.27 -0.41
N VAL A 203 -20.57 10.89 -0.37
CA VAL A 203 -19.89 11.43 -1.55
C VAL A 203 -19.25 10.35 -2.42
N ILE A 204 -18.97 9.16 -1.88
CA ILE A 204 -18.42 8.05 -2.64
C ILE A 204 -19.57 7.34 -3.35
N LYS A 205 -19.46 7.18 -4.67
CA LYS A 205 -20.45 6.48 -5.50
C LYS A 205 -19.83 5.22 -6.09
N PRO A 206 -20.63 4.18 -6.39
CA PRO A 206 -20.13 3.04 -7.14
C PRO A 206 -19.67 3.50 -8.53
N THR A 207 -18.62 2.89 -9.05
CA THR A 207 -18.21 3.08 -10.45
C THR A 207 -19.16 2.33 -11.40
N ASN A 208 -19.68 1.19 -10.94
CA ASN A 208 -20.70 0.40 -11.61
C ASN A 208 -22.06 0.68 -10.95
N ASP A 209 -22.82 -0.36 -10.59
CA ASP A 209 -24.20 -0.22 -10.12
C ASP A 209 -24.35 -0.10 -8.60
N CYS A 210 -23.57 -0.86 -7.82
CA CYS A 210 -23.72 -0.91 -6.36
C CYS A 210 -22.40 -1.13 -5.61
N PHE A 211 -22.43 -0.87 -4.31
CA PHE A 211 -21.39 -1.31 -3.38
C PHE A 211 -21.73 -2.68 -2.81
N LEU A 212 -20.71 -3.50 -2.59
CA LEU A 212 -20.78 -4.73 -1.81
C LEU A 212 -19.94 -4.55 -0.55
N GLU A 213 -20.56 -4.69 0.62
CA GLU A 213 -19.88 -4.63 1.91
C GLU A 213 -19.86 -6.04 2.53
N LEU A 214 -18.66 -6.51 2.85
CA LEU A 214 -18.44 -7.79 3.52
C LEU A 214 -17.72 -7.50 4.84
N ASP A 215 -18.34 -7.88 5.96
CA ASP A 215 -17.77 -7.71 7.30
C ASP A 215 -17.74 -9.05 8.03
N PHE A 216 -16.61 -9.34 8.67
CA PHE A 216 -16.45 -10.58 9.43
C PHE A 216 -17.15 -10.46 10.78
N ASN A 217 -18.09 -11.37 11.04
CA ASN A 217 -18.79 -11.41 12.31
C ASN A 217 -17.83 -11.71 13.48
N ALA A 218 -17.58 -10.71 14.33
CA ALA A 218 -16.78 -10.83 15.56
C ALA A 218 -15.40 -11.49 15.33
N ALA A 219 -14.70 -11.11 14.26
CA ALA A 219 -13.44 -11.72 13.81
C ALA A 219 -12.42 -11.94 14.93
N GLU A 220 -12.15 -10.89 15.72
CA GLU A 220 -11.16 -10.96 16.81
C GLU A 220 -11.53 -12.00 17.87
N LEU A 221 -12.80 -12.09 18.26
CA LEU A 221 -13.25 -13.04 19.27
C LEU A 221 -13.27 -14.48 18.74
N ARG A 222 -13.65 -14.65 17.47
CA ARG A 222 -13.55 -15.96 16.80
C ARG A 222 -12.10 -16.43 16.75
N THR A 223 -11.17 -15.54 16.44
CA THR A 223 -9.73 -15.83 16.50
C THR A 223 -9.30 -16.22 17.91
N VAL A 224 -9.73 -15.50 18.95
CA VAL A 224 -9.42 -15.86 20.35
C VAL A 224 -9.95 -17.25 20.69
N LEU A 225 -11.19 -17.58 20.34
CA LEU A 225 -11.75 -18.92 20.57
C LEU A 225 -10.94 -20.01 19.85
N ALA A 226 -10.56 -19.77 18.60
CA ALA A 226 -9.77 -20.72 17.81
C ALA A 226 -8.38 -20.95 18.43
N LEU A 227 -7.71 -19.87 18.87
CA LEU A 227 -6.41 -19.95 19.53
C LEU A 227 -6.48 -20.69 20.88
N ASN A 228 -7.63 -20.67 21.55
CA ASN A 228 -7.89 -21.41 22.79
C ASN A 228 -8.45 -22.83 22.56
N GLY A 229 -8.50 -23.29 21.31
CA GLY A 229 -9.04 -24.62 20.96
C GLY A 229 -10.53 -24.81 21.26
N GLN A 230 -11.30 -23.72 21.35
CA GLN A 230 -12.73 -23.77 21.63
C GLN A 230 -13.54 -23.95 20.34
N GLU A 231 -14.66 -24.66 20.44
CA GLU A 231 -15.61 -24.77 19.34
C GLU A 231 -16.20 -23.40 18.97
N GLN A 232 -16.33 -23.16 17.66
CA GLN A 232 -16.86 -21.91 17.14
C GLN A 232 -18.38 -21.92 17.18
N PRO A 233 -19.04 -20.92 17.82
CA PRO A 233 -20.48 -20.78 17.73
C PRO A 233 -20.93 -20.53 16.28
N SER A 234 -21.96 -21.26 15.84
CA SER A 234 -22.55 -21.12 14.51
C SER A 234 -23.41 -19.86 14.32
N MET A 235 -23.77 -19.20 15.42
CA MET A 235 -24.57 -17.97 15.43
C MET A 235 -23.71 -16.70 15.59
N ASP A 236 -24.35 -15.52 15.59
CA ASP A 236 -23.69 -14.26 15.92
C ASP A 236 -23.06 -14.35 17.32
N LEU A 237 -21.76 -14.06 17.39
CA LEU A 237 -21.00 -14.31 18.61
C LEU A 237 -21.35 -13.32 19.73
N HIS A 238 -21.78 -12.10 19.39
CA HIS A 238 -22.21 -11.13 20.40
C HIS A 238 -23.56 -11.51 20.99
N GLU A 239 -24.49 -12.03 20.19
CA GLU A 239 -25.75 -12.62 20.68
C GLU A 239 -25.50 -13.86 21.53
N TRP A 240 -24.57 -14.73 21.12
CA TRP A 240 -24.16 -15.88 21.93
C TRP A 240 -23.59 -15.43 23.29
N ASN A 241 -22.76 -14.39 23.32
CA ASN A 241 -22.21 -13.83 24.56
C ASN A 241 -23.30 -13.26 25.48
N VAL A 242 -24.29 -12.54 24.94
CA VAL A 242 -25.43 -12.06 25.74
C VAL A 242 -26.13 -13.22 26.43
N LYS A 243 -26.40 -14.31 25.70
CA LYS A 243 -27.13 -15.46 26.23
C LYS A 243 -26.31 -16.25 27.26
N ASN A 244 -25.04 -16.55 26.95
CA ASN A 244 -24.25 -17.53 27.69
C ASN A 244 -23.30 -16.89 28.73
N ILE A 245 -22.79 -15.69 28.47
CA ILE A 245 -21.87 -14.99 29.38
C ILE A 245 -22.66 -14.00 30.25
N TYR A 246 -23.46 -13.13 29.63
CA TYR A 246 -24.20 -12.09 30.34
C TYR A 246 -25.59 -12.53 30.82
N ARG A 247 -25.94 -13.81 30.65
CA ARG A 247 -27.20 -14.41 31.14
C ARG A 247 -28.45 -13.64 30.72
N GLY A 248 -28.45 -13.11 29.49
CA GLY A 248 -29.54 -12.31 28.92
C GLY A 248 -29.54 -10.84 29.31
N LEU A 249 -28.53 -10.34 30.04
CA LEU A 249 -28.45 -8.94 30.44
C LEU A 249 -27.78 -8.07 29.38
N GLY A 250 -28.51 -7.05 28.93
CA GLY A 250 -28.02 -6.01 28.02
C GLY A 250 -28.25 -6.29 26.54
N THR A 251 -27.85 -5.33 25.71
CA THR A 251 -28.00 -5.39 24.25
C THR A 251 -26.74 -5.93 23.56
N ARG A 252 -26.86 -6.32 22.30
CA ARG A 252 -25.73 -6.74 21.45
C ARG A 252 -24.59 -5.71 21.42
N GLU A 253 -24.92 -4.41 21.33
CA GLU A 253 -23.92 -3.34 21.30
C GLU A 253 -23.21 -3.15 22.65
N GLU A 254 -23.93 -3.34 23.76
CA GLU A 254 -23.33 -3.32 25.10
C GLU A 254 -22.42 -4.52 25.34
N ALA A 255 -22.85 -5.72 24.92
CA ALA A 255 -22.03 -6.93 24.97
C ALA A 255 -20.76 -6.78 24.12
N LYS A 256 -20.88 -6.20 22.92
CA LYS A 256 -19.73 -5.89 22.07
C LYS A 256 -18.73 -4.99 22.80
N LYS A 257 -19.17 -3.89 23.42
CA LYS A 257 -18.27 -2.99 24.15
C LYS A 257 -17.61 -3.65 25.36
N ARG A 258 -18.37 -4.43 26.14
CA ARG A 258 -17.90 -5.05 27.38
C ARG A 258 -16.90 -6.19 27.16
N VAL A 259 -17.04 -6.93 26.07
CA VAL A 259 -16.14 -8.07 25.78
C VAL A 259 -14.74 -7.62 25.37
N PHE A 260 -14.60 -6.43 24.78
CA PHE A 260 -13.32 -5.86 24.36
C PHE A 260 -12.70 -4.88 25.37
N ALA A 261 -13.40 -4.58 26.47
CA ALA A 261 -12.91 -3.76 27.58
C ALA A 261 -12.14 -4.62 28.58
#